data_AF-A0A8C9DG02-F1
#
_entry.id   AF-A0A8C9DG02-F1
#
_cell.length_a   1.000
_cell.length_b   1.000
_cell.length_c   1.000
_cell.angle_alpha   90.00
_cell.angle_beta   90.00
_cell.angle_gamma   90.00
#
_symmetry.space_group_name_H-M   'P 1'
#
loop_
_entity.id
_entity.type
_entity.pdbx_description
1 polymer ?
#
loop_
_entity_poly.entity_id
_entity_poly.type
_entity_poly.pdbx_seq_one_letter_code
_entity_poly.pdbx_strand_id
1 'polypeptide(L)'
;MFLSCAFRSPLERIDQRTFNIHFQNLQWAYGRKSTWLCFEVETNKDSNSPVPLCSGVFQNQGDSKTPCHAEDCFLTWFQDMLSSDQDYQVTWYTSWSPCPECAGLVADFLATHTNVSLTIFAARLYYGQDPDYQQGLRRMDQKGARVRIMYYEGEKWESGVLYRLQGHYLGFMFLSHAFRDPIERISPKIFYYQFNNTTSLRDRTSSWLCFTVKTNKDSNSPASFLCGVFRNQAPPKTPCHAENCFLTWFNDLLSSDQDYQVTWYASWSPCADCAELVADFLATQRNVSLTIFAARLYYHREPEIQRGLRRMHQKGAQLHIMSLPEFQHCWENFVHNQGKQFQPWDGLNENHQLLDTQLQEILR
;
A
#
# COMPACT_ATOMS: atom_id res chain seq x y z
N MET A 1 -22.82 20.23 -24.40
CA MET A 1 -23.84 19.16 -24.40
C MET A 1 -23.08 17.86 -24.35
N PHE A 2 -22.87 17.31 -23.16
CA PHE A 2 -22.10 16.08 -22.99
C PHE A 2 -22.89 14.90 -23.60
N LEU A 3 -22.22 14.05 -24.37
CA LEU A 3 -22.81 12.82 -24.86
C LEU A 3 -22.92 11.85 -23.69
N SER A 4 -24.08 11.22 -23.53
CA SER A 4 -24.43 10.51 -22.29
C SER A 4 -23.58 9.26 -22.07
N CYS A 5 -22.48 9.41 -21.33
CA CYS A 5 -21.83 8.29 -20.66
C CYS A 5 -22.80 7.78 -19.58
N ALA A 6 -23.31 6.55 -19.75
CA ALA A 6 -24.39 6.03 -18.91
C ALA A 6 -23.94 5.91 -17.44
N PHE A 7 -24.65 6.60 -16.54
CA PHE A 7 -24.41 6.72 -15.09
C PHE A 7 -23.69 5.52 -14.46
N ARG A 8 -22.48 5.75 -13.94
CA ARG A 8 -21.80 4.85 -13.00
C ARG A 8 -21.13 5.67 -11.90
N SER A 9 -21.49 5.37 -10.66
CA SER A 9 -20.82 5.93 -9.48
C SER A 9 -19.33 5.62 -9.50
N PRO A 10 -18.49 6.46 -8.86
CA PRO A 10 -17.08 6.14 -8.67
C PRO A 10 -16.93 4.82 -7.90
N LEU A 11 -15.86 4.08 -8.20
CA LEU A 11 -15.42 2.98 -7.35
C LEU A 11 -14.88 3.57 -6.03
N GLU A 12 -15.15 2.91 -4.91
CA GLU A 12 -14.63 3.37 -3.61
C GLU A 12 -13.10 3.35 -3.59
N ARG A 13 -12.49 2.27 -4.13
CA ARG A 13 -11.03 2.03 -4.10
C ARG A 13 -10.55 1.29 -5.34
N ILE A 14 -9.25 1.41 -5.62
CA ILE A 14 -8.50 0.64 -6.61
C ILE A 14 -7.68 -0.44 -5.91
N ASP A 15 -7.60 -1.66 -6.45
CA ASP A 15 -6.78 -2.71 -5.85
C ASP A 15 -5.27 -2.46 -6.07
N GLN A 16 -4.44 -2.93 -5.15
CA GLN A 16 -2.99 -2.68 -5.14
C GLN A 16 -2.27 -3.23 -6.39
N ARG A 17 -2.74 -4.32 -6.99
CA ARG A 17 -2.12 -4.89 -8.20
C ARG A 17 -2.42 -3.99 -9.39
N THR A 18 -3.66 -3.55 -9.54
CA THR A 18 -4.08 -2.60 -10.58
C THR A 18 -3.40 -1.25 -10.39
N PHE A 19 -3.31 -0.72 -9.18
CA PHE A 19 -2.57 0.51 -8.91
C PHE A 19 -1.10 0.40 -9.34
N ASN A 20 -0.38 -0.63 -8.90
CA ASN A 20 1.02 -0.84 -9.29
C ASN A 20 1.21 -1.01 -10.81
N ILE A 21 0.28 -1.68 -11.50
CA ILE A 21 0.33 -1.79 -12.96
C ILE A 21 0.07 -0.44 -13.62
N HIS A 22 -0.90 0.35 -13.17
CA HIS A 22 -1.33 1.54 -13.89
C HIS A 22 -0.60 2.83 -13.49
N PHE A 23 -0.12 2.99 -12.27
CA PHE A 23 0.55 4.22 -11.80
C PHE A 23 2.08 4.19 -11.83
N GLN A 24 2.71 3.04 -12.10
CA GLN A 24 4.17 2.97 -12.25
C GLN A 24 4.65 3.76 -13.49
N ASN A 25 5.49 4.77 -13.26
CA ASN A 25 6.01 5.74 -14.24
C ASN A 25 7.10 5.17 -15.19
N LEU A 26 6.89 3.96 -15.72
CA LEU A 26 7.78 3.38 -16.72
C LEU A 26 7.84 4.23 -17.99
N GLN A 27 9.05 4.40 -18.54
CA GLN A 27 9.29 5.05 -19.83
C GLN A 27 8.50 4.41 -20.98
N TRP A 28 8.33 3.08 -20.93
CA TRP A 28 7.57 2.32 -21.92
C TRP A 28 6.54 1.42 -21.22
N ALA A 29 5.26 1.63 -21.53
CA ALA A 29 4.12 0.99 -20.87
C ALA A 29 3.20 0.28 -21.87
N TYR A 30 3.79 -0.50 -22.78
CA TYR A 30 3.09 -1.22 -23.83
C TYR A 30 1.93 -2.07 -23.28
N GLY A 31 0.78 -2.01 -23.94
CA GLY A 31 -0.43 -2.78 -23.59
C GLY A 31 -1.33 -2.17 -22.51
N ARG A 32 -0.91 -1.11 -21.80
CA ARG A 32 -1.75 -0.45 -20.77
C ARG A 32 -2.83 0.46 -21.39
N LYS A 33 -3.92 -0.16 -21.88
CA LYS A 33 -5.03 0.52 -22.59
C LYS A 33 -6.08 1.22 -21.70
N SER A 34 -5.99 1.10 -20.37
CA SER A 34 -6.94 1.74 -19.44
C SER A 34 -6.28 2.89 -18.70
N THR A 35 -6.91 4.06 -18.72
CA THR A 35 -6.65 5.14 -17.77
C THR A 35 -7.44 4.91 -16.49
N TRP A 36 -6.79 5.21 -15.37
CA TRP A 36 -7.37 5.28 -14.03
C TRP A 36 -7.17 6.71 -13.50
N LEU A 37 -8.21 7.25 -12.86
CA LEU A 37 -8.28 8.58 -12.27
C LEU A 37 -8.80 8.40 -10.85
N CYS A 38 -7.93 8.55 -9.86
CA CYS A 38 -8.36 8.71 -8.47
C CYS A 38 -8.60 10.21 -8.23
N PHE A 39 -9.62 10.59 -7.46
CA PHE A 39 -9.91 11.98 -7.16
C PHE A 39 -10.22 12.21 -5.69
N GLU A 40 -10.02 13.46 -5.28
CA GLU A 40 -10.41 14.04 -4.00
C GLU A 40 -11.11 15.37 -4.26
N VAL A 41 -12.20 15.64 -3.53
CA VAL A 41 -12.92 16.91 -3.53
C VAL A 41 -12.97 17.44 -2.10
N GLU A 42 -12.57 18.69 -1.91
CA GLU A 42 -12.64 19.42 -0.64
C GLU A 42 -13.45 20.71 -0.83
N THR A 43 -14.08 21.23 0.23
CA THR A 43 -14.77 22.53 0.20
C THR A 43 -14.10 23.53 1.13
N ASN A 44 -14.09 24.81 0.74
CA ASN A 44 -13.43 25.88 1.52
C ASN A 44 -14.05 26.12 2.92
N LYS A 45 -15.27 25.62 3.19
CA LYS A 45 -15.97 25.83 4.48
C LYS A 45 -15.39 25.00 5.62
N ASP A 46 -14.73 23.87 5.34
CA ASP A 46 -14.21 22.92 6.33
C ASP A 46 -12.69 23.03 6.56
N SER A 47 -12.13 24.25 6.48
CA SER A 47 -10.68 24.51 6.60
C SER A 47 -10.03 24.18 7.97
N ASN A 48 -10.77 23.56 8.89
CA ASN A 48 -10.29 22.97 10.15
C ASN A 48 -10.47 21.43 10.23
N SER A 49 -10.96 20.76 9.18
CA SER A 49 -11.19 19.30 9.17
C SER A 49 -10.30 18.60 8.13
N PRO A 50 -9.43 17.65 8.51
CA PRO A 50 -8.64 16.85 7.57
C PRO A 50 -9.47 15.67 7.02
N VAL A 51 -10.58 15.94 6.33
CA VAL A 51 -11.38 14.91 5.62
C VAL A 51 -11.87 15.47 4.27
N PRO A 52 -11.61 14.81 3.12
CA PRO A 52 -12.21 15.21 1.85
C PRO A 52 -13.75 15.05 1.90
N LEU A 53 -14.49 15.96 1.27
CA LEU A 53 -15.95 15.86 1.14
C LEU A 53 -16.34 14.54 0.47
N CYS A 54 -15.60 14.17 -0.57
CA CYS A 54 -15.69 12.87 -1.21
C CYS A 54 -14.39 12.52 -1.95
N SER A 55 -14.17 11.23 -2.13
CA SER A 55 -13.04 10.67 -2.87
C SER A 55 -13.49 9.39 -3.58
N GLY A 56 -12.82 9.02 -4.66
CA GLY A 56 -13.12 7.78 -5.36
C GLY A 56 -12.25 7.57 -6.58
N VAL A 57 -12.59 6.54 -7.37
CA VAL A 57 -11.81 6.13 -8.53
C VAL A 57 -12.71 5.92 -9.75
N PHE A 58 -12.34 6.59 -10.85
CA PHE A 58 -12.85 6.29 -12.19
C PHE A 58 -11.79 5.50 -12.99
N GLN A 59 -12.29 4.57 -13.80
CA GLN A 59 -11.56 3.92 -14.87
C GLN A 59 -12.24 4.33 -16.19
N ASN A 60 -11.55 4.23 -17.32
CA ASN A 60 -12.22 4.29 -18.64
C ASN A 60 -13.37 3.26 -18.70
N GLN A 61 -14.53 3.72 -19.17
CA GLN A 61 -15.78 2.96 -19.28
C GLN A 61 -16.30 3.01 -20.72
N GLY A 62 -17.51 2.49 -20.96
CA GLY A 62 -18.14 2.44 -22.28
C GLY A 62 -17.88 1.14 -23.05
N ASP A 63 -18.58 0.98 -24.17
CA ASP A 63 -18.41 -0.15 -25.09
C ASP A 63 -17.47 0.22 -26.26
N SER A 64 -17.24 -0.70 -27.19
CA SER A 64 -16.37 -0.44 -28.35
C SER A 64 -16.93 0.56 -29.37
N LYS A 65 -18.15 1.08 -29.16
CA LYS A 65 -18.83 2.07 -30.02
C LYS A 65 -18.94 3.44 -29.36
N THR A 66 -18.94 3.47 -28.03
CA THR A 66 -19.07 4.66 -27.17
C THR A 66 -18.06 4.58 -26.01
N PRO A 67 -16.75 4.63 -26.29
CA PRO A 67 -15.73 4.68 -25.23
C PRO A 67 -15.85 6.00 -24.45
N CYS A 68 -15.78 5.91 -23.12
CA CYS A 68 -15.89 7.03 -22.20
C CYS A 68 -14.63 7.06 -21.33
N HIS A 69 -13.88 8.16 -21.37
CA HIS A 69 -12.63 8.31 -20.61
C HIS A 69 -12.93 8.64 -19.14
N ALA A 70 -12.02 8.27 -18.24
CA ALA A 70 -12.20 8.46 -16.80
C ALA A 70 -12.44 9.94 -16.40
N GLU A 71 -11.85 10.86 -17.16
CA GLU A 71 -12.05 12.31 -17.06
C GLU A 71 -13.50 12.71 -17.34
N ASP A 72 -14.12 12.15 -18.39
CA ASP A 72 -15.50 12.44 -18.79
C ASP A 72 -16.51 11.81 -17.82
N CYS A 73 -16.21 10.60 -17.31
CA CYS A 73 -16.95 10.00 -16.20
C CYS A 73 -16.95 10.91 -14.96
N PHE A 74 -15.78 11.43 -14.58
CA PHE A 74 -15.67 12.34 -13.43
C PHE A 74 -16.45 13.64 -13.68
N LEU A 75 -16.26 14.30 -14.83
CA LEU A 75 -16.91 15.60 -15.09
C LEU A 75 -18.43 15.47 -15.10
N THR A 76 -18.96 14.41 -15.72
CA THR A 76 -20.40 14.12 -15.72
C THR A 76 -20.93 13.91 -14.30
N TRP A 77 -20.27 13.04 -13.51
CA TRP A 77 -20.66 12.75 -12.14
C TRP A 77 -20.52 13.94 -11.19
N PHE A 78 -19.48 14.74 -11.36
CA PHE A 78 -19.20 15.89 -10.50
C PHE A 78 -20.13 17.07 -10.81
N GLN A 79 -20.57 17.24 -12.07
CA GLN A 79 -21.52 18.28 -12.45
C GLN A 79 -22.85 18.19 -11.69
N ASP A 80 -23.33 16.97 -11.38
CA ASP A 80 -24.54 16.75 -10.57
C ASP A 80 -24.35 17.08 -9.07
N MET A 81 -23.09 17.21 -8.61
CA MET A 81 -22.74 17.52 -7.21
C MET A 81 -22.50 19.03 -6.97
N LEU A 82 -22.29 19.82 -8.03
CA LEU A 82 -21.94 21.23 -7.91
C LEU A 82 -23.08 22.08 -7.36
N SER A 83 -22.78 22.84 -6.30
CA SER A 83 -23.59 23.97 -5.87
C SER A 83 -22.87 25.30 -6.12
N SER A 84 -23.63 26.35 -6.41
CA SER A 84 -23.09 27.70 -6.66
C SER A 84 -22.75 28.49 -5.38
N ASP A 85 -23.06 27.94 -4.20
CA ASP A 85 -22.76 28.54 -2.88
C ASP A 85 -21.46 28.01 -2.23
N GLN A 86 -20.70 27.18 -2.95
CA GLN A 86 -19.51 26.50 -2.47
C GLN A 86 -18.37 26.58 -3.47
N ASP A 87 -17.17 26.81 -2.95
CA ASP A 87 -15.92 26.65 -3.69
C ASP A 87 -15.37 25.24 -3.47
N TYR A 88 -14.90 24.61 -4.56
CA TYR A 88 -14.35 23.26 -4.56
C TYR A 88 -12.87 23.26 -4.93
N GLN A 89 -12.06 22.58 -4.11
CA GLN A 89 -10.70 22.17 -4.46
C GLN A 89 -10.77 20.72 -4.93
N VAL A 90 -10.39 20.46 -6.19
CA VAL A 90 -10.39 19.12 -6.78
C VAL A 90 -8.95 18.71 -7.07
N THR A 91 -8.56 17.53 -6.59
CA THR A 91 -7.27 16.91 -6.93
C THR A 91 -7.49 15.61 -7.68
N TRP A 92 -6.84 15.46 -8.83
CA TRP A 92 -6.83 14.23 -9.61
C TRP A 92 -5.44 13.58 -9.58
N TYR A 93 -5.42 12.26 -9.47
CA TYR A 93 -4.25 11.41 -9.64
C TYR A 93 -4.52 10.46 -10.81
N THR A 94 -3.89 10.70 -11.96
CA THR A 94 -4.16 9.95 -13.19
C THR A 94 -3.00 9.05 -13.59
N SER A 95 -3.32 7.84 -14.09
CA SER A 95 -2.31 6.92 -14.61
C SER A 95 -1.63 7.41 -15.90
N TRP A 96 -2.33 8.28 -16.64
CA TRP A 96 -1.94 8.88 -17.91
C TRP A 96 -2.47 10.32 -17.94
N SER A 97 -1.76 11.25 -18.56
CA SER A 97 -2.28 12.59 -18.81
C SER A 97 -3.51 12.54 -19.74
N PRO A 98 -4.48 13.46 -19.60
CA PRO A 98 -5.65 13.52 -20.48
C PRO A 98 -5.27 13.64 -21.96
N CYS A 99 -6.11 13.07 -22.84
CA CYS A 99 -6.03 13.29 -24.28
C CYS A 99 -6.53 14.70 -24.68
N PRO A 100 -6.32 15.17 -25.92
CA PRO A 100 -6.71 16.52 -26.34
C PRO A 100 -8.20 16.81 -26.17
N GLU A 101 -9.06 15.81 -26.42
CA GLU A 101 -10.52 15.92 -26.27
C GLU A 101 -10.91 16.10 -24.80
N CYS A 102 -10.44 15.22 -23.90
CA CYS A 102 -10.68 15.34 -22.46
C CYS A 102 -10.09 16.63 -21.88
N ALA A 103 -8.92 17.06 -22.36
CA ALA A 103 -8.33 18.33 -21.97
C ALA A 103 -9.18 19.54 -22.42
N GLY A 104 -9.83 19.45 -23.59
CA GLY A 104 -10.85 20.40 -24.03
C GLY A 104 -12.06 20.42 -23.10
N LEU A 105 -12.62 19.26 -22.76
CA LEU A 105 -13.77 19.13 -21.85
C LEU A 105 -13.46 19.71 -20.45
N VAL A 106 -12.30 19.41 -19.89
CA VAL A 106 -11.85 19.97 -18.59
C VAL A 106 -11.68 21.49 -18.67
N ALA A 107 -11.06 22.00 -19.74
CA ALA A 107 -10.87 23.43 -19.93
C ALA A 107 -12.21 24.19 -20.07
N ASP A 108 -13.19 23.60 -20.75
CA ASP A 108 -14.52 24.19 -20.92
C ASP A 108 -15.35 24.10 -19.63
N PHE A 109 -15.23 23.00 -18.88
CA PHE A 109 -15.84 22.85 -17.56
C PHE A 109 -15.31 23.88 -16.54
N LEU A 110 -13.99 24.12 -16.51
CA LEU A 110 -13.39 25.15 -15.63
C LEU A 110 -13.73 26.57 -16.09
N ALA A 111 -13.97 26.78 -17.39
CA ALA A 111 -14.45 28.06 -17.89
C ALA A 111 -15.92 28.34 -17.49
N THR A 112 -16.75 27.32 -17.27
CA THR A 112 -18.14 27.47 -16.80
C THR A 112 -18.28 27.48 -15.28
N HIS A 113 -17.41 26.78 -14.56
CA HIS A 113 -17.47 26.62 -13.09
C HIS A 113 -16.29 27.31 -12.41
N THR A 114 -16.37 28.64 -12.28
CA THR A 114 -15.31 29.48 -11.68
C THR A 114 -15.11 29.26 -10.18
N ASN A 115 -16.05 28.58 -9.51
CA ASN A 115 -15.96 28.10 -8.13
C ASN A 115 -15.21 26.76 -7.99
N VAL A 116 -14.73 26.17 -9.10
CA VAL A 116 -13.93 24.94 -9.08
C VAL A 116 -12.48 25.25 -9.41
N SER A 117 -11.57 24.69 -8.62
CA SER A 117 -10.14 24.68 -8.90
C SER A 117 -9.64 23.25 -9.00
N LEU A 118 -8.76 22.98 -9.97
CA LEU A 118 -8.34 21.62 -10.31
C LEU A 118 -6.81 21.50 -10.33
N THR A 119 -6.28 20.52 -9.60
CA THR A 119 -4.88 20.10 -9.69
C THR A 119 -4.81 18.67 -10.22
N ILE A 120 -4.04 18.43 -11.28
CA ILE A 120 -3.90 17.12 -11.92
C ILE A 120 -2.47 16.63 -11.76
N PHE A 121 -2.28 15.51 -11.08
CA PHE A 121 -1.03 14.78 -11.01
C PHE A 121 -1.09 13.58 -11.98
N ALA A 122 -0.27 13.60 -13.03
CA ALA A 122 -0.21 12.53 -14.02
C ALA A 122 1.03 11.64 -13.82
N ALA A 123 0.85 10.32 -13.72
CA ALA A 123 1.94 9.36 -13.58
C ALA A 123 2.82 9.26 -14.83
N ARG A 124 2.24 9.47 -16.02
CA ARG A 124 2.90 9.42 -17.32
C ARG A 124 2.22 10.38 -18.29
N LEU A 125 3.01 11.01 -19.18
CA LEU A 125 2.46 11.75 -20.32
C LEU A 125 2.03 10.77 -21.41
N TYR A 126 0.77 10.84 -21.82
CA TYR A 126 0.25 10.14 -22.98
C TYR A 126 0.61 10.97 -24.23
N TYR A 127 1.43 10.38 -25.13
CA TYR A 127 1.98 11.03 -26.33
C TYR A 127 2.55 12.46 -26.12
N GLY A 128 3.36 12.69 -25.06
CA GLY A 128 3.87 14.03 -24.73
C GLY A 128 4.75 14.74 -25.78
N GLN A 129 5.14 14.07 -26.86
CA GLN A 129 5.85 14.66 -28.02
C GLN A 129 4.89 15.10 -29.15
N ASP A 130 3.61 14.79 -29.04
CA ASP A 130 2.58 15.13 -30.02
C ASP A 130 2.07 16.57 -29.80
N PRO A 131 2.05 17.44 -30.83
CA PRO A 131 1.62 18.82 -30.70
C PRO A 131 0.19 19.02 -30.16
N ASP A 132 -0.75 18.12 -30.50
CA ASP A 132 -2.16 18.26 -30.14
C ASP A 132 -2.36 17.93 -28.65
N TYR A 133 -1.65 16.92 -28.15
CA TYR A 133 -1.62 16.58 -26.73
C TYR A 133 -1.03 17.72 -25.90
N GLN A 134 0.08 18.31 -26.34
CA GLN A 134 0.64 19.47 -25.68
C GLN A 134 -0.30 20.70 -25.75
N GLN A 135 -1.05 20.89 -26.84
CA GLN A 135 -2.03 21.97 -26.95
C GLN A 135 -3.19 21.77 -25.97
N GLY A 136 -3.69 20.54 -25.83
CA GLY A 136 -4.70 20.18 -24.82
C GLY A 136 -4.24 20.54 -23.40
N LEU A 137 -3.03 20.11 -23.00
CA LEU A 137 -2.48 20.43 -21.67
C LEU A 137 -2.32 21.95 -21.46
N ARG A 138 -1.83 22.69 -22.47
CA ARG A 138 -1.73 24.16 -22.42
C ARG A 138 -3.10 24.84 -22.29
N ARG A 139 -4.14 24.33 -22.93
CA ARG A 139 -5.51 24.86 -22.84
C ARG A 139 -6.09 24.68 -21.44
N MET A 140 -5.82 23.56 -20.77
CA MET A 140 -6.22 23.33 -19.38
C MET A 140 -5.51 24.30 -18.41
N ASP A 141 -4.20 24.49 -18.57
CA ASP A 141 -3.39 25.41 -17.75
C ASP A 141 -3.89 26.87 -17.88
N GLN A 142 -4.18 27.32 -19.11
CA GLN A 142 -4.81 28.62 -19.39
C GLN A 142 -6.21 28.80 -18.77
N LYS A 143 -6.88 27.71 -18.39
CA LYS A 143 -8.18 27.72 -17.69
C LYS A 143 -8.07 27.42 -16.19
N GLY A 144 -6.85 27.46 -15.64
CA GLY A 144 -6.59 27.37 -14.20
C GLY A 144 -6.32 25.97 -13.67
N ALA A 145 -6.30 24.93 -14.52
CA ALA A 145 -5.94 23.58 -14.11
C ALA A 145 -4.42 23.45 -13.92
N ARG A 146 -3.97 23.04 -12.74
CA ARG A 146 -2.54 22.85 -12.45
C ARG A 146 -2.10 21.43 -12.81
N VAL A 147 -1.52 21.24 -14.00
CA VAL A 147 -1.00 19.94 -14.43
C VAL A 147 0.43 19.73 -13.94
N ARG A 148 0.69 18.61 -13.26
CA ARG A 148 1.99 18.21 -12.72
C ARG A 148 2.28 16.75 -13.07
N ILE A 149 3.55 16.41 -13.26
CA ILE A 149 3.97 15.00 -13.31
C ILE A 149 4.11 14.49 -11.87
N MET A 150 3.69 13.25 -11.62
CA MET A 150 4.04 12.56 -10.38
C MET A 150 5.54 12.26 -10.37
N TYR A 151 6.28 13.00 -9.54
CA TYR A 151 7.69 12.75 -9.28
C TYR A 151 7.93 12.49 -7.78
N TYR A 152 9.05 11.84 -7.50
CA TYR A 152 9.63 11.77 -6.16
C TYR A 152 10.67 12.89 -6.06
N GLU A 153 10.41 13.91 -5.24
CA GLU A 153 11.43 14.85 -4.80
C GLU A 153 11.88 14.46 -3.40
N GLY A 154 13.14 14.04 -3.31
CA GLY A 154 13.86 13.85 -2.05
C GLY A 154 15.17 14.62 -2.16
N GLU A 155 15.20 15.80 -1.56
CA GLU A 155 16.39 16.67 -1.49
C GLU A 155 16.89 16.75 -0.04
N LYS A 156 18.16 17.17 0.09
CA LYS A 156 19.03 16.99 1.26
C LYS A 156 18.70 17.94 2.42
N TRP A 157 19.62 17.97 3.38
CA TRP A 157 20.13 19.11 4.16
C TRP A 157 20.23 18.73 5.68
N GLU A 158 21.08 19.26 6.59
CA GLU A 158 22.13 20.30 6.61
C GLU A 158 22.39 21.02 5.30
N SER A 159 21.83 22.22 5.05
CA SER A 159 21.03 23.14 5.89
C SER A 159 19.57 22.77 6.27
N GLY A 160 19.35 21.66 7.01
CA GLY A 160 18.14 21.27 7.74
C GLY A 160 16.79 21.02 7.03
N VAL A 161 15.99 20.19 7.72
CA VAL A 161 14.54 20.34 8.03
C VAL A 161 13.67 19.11 7.67
N LEU A 162 12.73 18.83 8.58
CA LEU A 162 11.63 17.84 8.50
C LEU A 162 10.89 17.87 7.14
N TYR A 163 10.53 16.67 6.70
CA TYR A 163 9.87 16.44 5.40
C TYR A 163 8.41 16.88 5.40
N ARG A 164 8.05 17.74 4.45
CA ARG A 164 6.69 18.27 4.23
C ARG A 164 6.31 18.11 2.77
N LEU A 165 5.09 17.63 2.53
CA LEU A 165 4.49 17.56 1.20
C LEU A 165 3.58 18.78 1.01
N GLN A 166 3.66 19.43 -0.15
CA GLN A 166 2.77 20.53 -0.56
C GLN A 166 2.19 20.32 -1.98
N GLY A 167 1.37 19.28 -2.13
CA GLY A 167 -0.06 19.56 -2.26
C GLY A 167 -0.62 19.67 -0.83
N HIS A 168 -1.56 20.57 -0.55
CA HIS A 168 -1.97 20.80 0.85
C HIS A 168 -2.52 19.52 1.50
N TYR A 169 -2.27 19.42 2.81
CA TYR A 169 -2.46 18.23 3.63
C TYR A 169 -3.88 17.66 3.49
N LEU A 170 -4.01 16.54 2.76
CA LEU A 170 -5.06 15.53 2.96
C LEU A 170 -4.87 14.29 2.09
N GLY A 171 -4.66 14.48 0.78
CA GLY A 171 -4.57 13.39 -0.20
C GLY A 171 -3.40 12.41 -0.05
N PHE A 172 -2.48 12.71 0.87
CA PHE A 172 -1.40 11.80 1.21
C PHE A 172 -1.83 10.61 2.07
N MET A 173 -3.04 10.60 2.65
CA MET A 173 -3.57 9.38 3.29
C MET A 173 -3.71 8.26 2.26
N PHE A 174 -4.31 8.49 1.08
CA PHE A 174 -4.58 7.39 0.15
C PHE A 174 -3.33 6.82 -0.55
N LEU A 175 -2.30 7.63 -0.82
CA LEU A 175 -1.10 7.16 -1.53
C LEU A 175 0.02 6.63 -0.61
N SER A 176 0.09 7.06 0.65
CA SER A 176 1.03 6.47 1.62
C SER A 176 0.55 5.13 2.18
N HIS A 177 -0.77 4.97 2.37
CA HIS A 177 -1.37 3.73 2.87
C HIS A 177 -1.36 2.61 1.82
N ALA A 178 -1.50 2.89 0.51
CA ALA A 178 -1.43 1.87 -0.54
C ALA A 178 -0.09 1.08 -0.59
N PHE A 179 1.00 1.60 0.00
CA PHE A 179 2.29 0.93 0.18
C PHE A 179 2.58 0.50 1.63
N ARG A 180 1.75 0.89 2.61
CA ARG A 180 1.83 0.49 4.02
C ARG A 180 0.75 -0.50 4.45
N ASP A 181 -0.33 -0.63 3.71
CA ASP A 181 -1.44 -1.51 4.07
C ASP A 181 -1.11 -2.98 3.80
N PRO A 182 -1.59 -3.89 4.66
CA PRO A 182 -1.31 -5.31 4.52
C PRO A 182 -2.11 -5.92 3.37
N ILE A 183 -1.49 -6.85 2.65
CA ILE A 183 -2.18 -7.67 1.65
C ILE A 183 -3.12 -8.62 2.41
N GLU A 184 -4.43 -8.61 2.12
CA GLU A 184 -5.42 -9.43 2.82
C GLU A 184 -5.05 -10.94 2.79
N ARG A 185 -4.80 -11.48 1.59
CA ARG A 185 -4.42 -12.88 1.36
C ARG A 185 -3.47 -13.02 0.17
N ILE A 186 -2.63 -14.05 0.21
CA ILE A 186 -1.70 -14.43 -0.86
C ILE A 186 -2.20 -15.64 -1.65
N SER A 187 -1.67 -15.84 -2.87
CA SER A 187 -2.01 -17.03 -3.66
C SER A 187 -1.37 -18.30 -3.09
N PRO A 188 -2.01 -19.48 -3.23
CA PRO A 188 -1.42 -20.77 -2.87
C PRO A 188 0.00 -21.00 -3.41
N LYS A 189 0.26 -20.56 -4.65
CA LYS A 189 1.58 -20.66 -5.29
C LYS A 189 2.64 -19.86 -4.54
N ILE A 190 2.29 -18.66 -4.05
CA ILE A 190 3.21 -17.84 -3.25
C ILE A 190 3.43 -18.51 -1.90
N PHE A 191 2.38 -19.00 -1.22
CA PHE A 191 2.53 -19.64 0.08
C PHE A 191 3.46 -20.86 0.02
N TYR A 192 3.17 -21.84 -0.83
CA TYR A 192 4.04 -23.02 -1.00
C TYR A 192 5.45 -22.65 -1.44
N TYR A 193 5.62 -21.64 -2.30
CA TYR A 193 6.95 -21.22 -2.75
C TYR A 193 7.71 -20.38 -1.72
N GLN A 194 7.08 -19.74 -0.74
CA GLN A 194 7.77 -18.82 0.18
C GLN A 194 7.85 -19.32 1.62
N PHE A 195 6.85 -20.08 2.09
CA PHE A 195 6.79 -20.61 3.45
C PHE A 195 7.36 -22.02 3.61
N ASN A 196 7.63 -22.74 2.51
CA ASN A 196 8.23 -24.08 2.58
C ASN A 196 9.60 -24.04 3.32
N ASN A 197 9.76 -24.88 4.36
CA ASN A 197 10.87 -24.83 5.32
C ASN A 197 12.13 -25.61 4.89
N THR A 198 12.20 -26.13 3.67
CA THR A 198 13.37 -26.86 3.16
C THR A 198 14.62 -25.98 3.15
N THR A 199 15.74 -26.54 3.61
CA THR A 199 17.02 -25.84 3.85
C THR A 199 17.84 -25.57 2.58
N SER A 200 17.54 -26.23 1.46
CA SER A 200 18.34 -26.24 0.23
C SER A 200 17.71 -25.47 -0.95
N LEU A 201 17.46 -24.17 -0.78
CA LEU A 201 16.78 -23.35 -1.79
C LEU A 201 17.52 -22.03 -2.03
N ARG A 202 18.25 -21.95 -3.15
CA ARG A 202 19.27 -20.91 -3.40
C ARG A 202 18.74 -19.56 -3.92
N ASP A 203 17.48 -19.46 -4.33
CA ASP A 203 17.00 -18.34 -5.17
C ASP A 203 15.87 -17.49 -4.56
N ARG A 204 15.60 -17.60 -3.25
CA ARG A 204 14.51 -16.87 -2.57
C ARG A 204 14.94 -15.50 -2.05
N THR A 205 14.86 -14.46 -2.89
CA THR A 205 15.18 -13.06 -2.56
C THR A 205 14.04 -12.27 -1.90
N SER A 206 12.89 -12.89 -1.65
CA SER A 206 11.72 -12.23 -1.03
C SER A 206 11.44 -12.76 0.37
N SER A 207 11.18 -11.85 1.31
CA SER A 207 10.62 -12.15 2.63
C SER A 207 9.15 -11.77 2.66
N TRP A 208 8.35 -12.64 3.26
CA TRP A 208 6.90 -12.50 3.48
C TRP A 208 6.62 -12.68 4.97
N LEU A 209 5.70 -11.88 5.50
CA LEU A 209 5.32 -11.82 6.91
C LEU A 209 3.81 -11.74 6.98
N CYS A 210 3.14 -12.84 7.33
CA CYS A 210 1.73 -12.80 7.70
C CYS A 210 1.62 -12.40 9.17
N PHE A 211 0.55 -11.74 9.59
CA PHE A 211 0.36 -11.38 11.00
C PHE A 211 -1.08 -11.43 11.46
N THR A 212 -1.24 -11.53 12.78
CA THR A 212 -2.48 -11.18 13.49
C THR A 212 -2.17 -10.16 14.58
N VAL A 213 -3.11 -9.25 14.85
CA VAL A 213 -3.12 -8.36 16.00
C VAL A 213 -4.46 -8.55 16.71
N LYS A 214 -4.41 -8.84 18.01
CA LYS A 214 -5.57 -8.89 18.90
C LYS A 214 -5.47 -7.73 19.88
N THR A 215 -6.54 -6.97 20.05
CA THR A 215 -6.65 -5.97 21.12
C THR A 215 -7.57 -6.48 22.23
N ASN A 216 -7.13 -6.34 23.48
CA ASN A 216 -8.04 -6.47 24.61
C ASN A 216 -8.64 -5.09 24.88
N LYS A 217 -9.89 -4.88 24.46
CA LYS A 217 -10.70 -3.77 24.98
C LYS A 217 -11.38 -4.18 26.29
N ASP A 218 -11.75 -3.19 27.10
CA ASP A 218 -12.52 -3.40 28.33
C ASP A 218 -13.75 -4.29 28.11
N SER A 219 -14.14 -4.97 29.20
CA SER A 219 -14.97 -6.19 29.28
C SER A 219 -16.31 -6.25 28.53
N ASN A 220 -16.75 -5.16 27.89
CA ASN A 220 -18.03 -5.01 27.20
C ASN A 220 -17.91 -4.71 25.69
N SER A 221 -16.70 -4.66 25.10
CA SER A 221 -16.52 -4.49 23.65
C SER A 221 -15.86 -5.71 23.00
N PRO A 222 -16.29 -6.12 21.79
CA PRO A 222 -15.63 -7.21 21.07
C PRO A 222 -14.17 -6.82 20.74
N ALA A 223 -13.24 -7.74 21.00
CA ALA A 223 -11.83 -7.59 20.67
C ALA A 223 -11.65 -7.27 19.18
N SER A 224 -10.86 -6.24 18.84
CA SER A 224 -10.52 -6.00 17.44
C SER A 224 -9.47 -7.00 16.99
N PHE A 225 -9.69 -7.57 15.81
CA PHE A 225 -8.81 -8.55 15.18
C PHE A 225 -8.39 -8.01 13.82
N LEU A 226 -7.11 -7.63 13.68
CA LEU A 226 -6.52 -7.24 12.41
C LEU A 226 -5.59 -8.34 11.93
N CYS A 227 -5.59 -8.62 10.63
CA CYS A 227 -4.71 -9.61 10.04
C CYS A 227 -4.37 -9.24 8.59
N GLY A 228 -3.28 -9.82 8.07
CA GLY A 228 -2.88 -9.66 6.68
C GLY A 228 -1.42 -10.02 6.46
N VAL A 229 -0.86 -9.59 5.33
CA VAL A 229 0.46 -10.05 4.85
C VAL A 229 1.30 -8.89 4.32
N PHE A 230 2.51 -8.75 4.84
CA PHE A 230 3.57 -7.91 4.29
C PHE A 230 4.54 -8.72 3.43
N ARG A 231 5.16 -8.04 2.47
CA ARG A 231 6.29 -8.53 1.67
C ARG A 231 7.40 -7.49 1.74
N ASN A 232 8.65 -7.92 1.72
CA ASN A 232 9.78 -7.02 1.50
C ASN A 232 9.60 -6.24 0.18
N GLN A 233 9.77 -4.93 0.26
CA GLN A 233 9.67 -4.02 -0.86
C GLN A 233 11.08 -3.68 -1.33
N ALA A 234 11.31 -3.67 -2.63
CA ALA A 234 12.57 -3.23 -3.23
C ALA A 234 12.35 -1.95 -4.04
N PRO A 235 12.12 -0.79 -3.40
CA PRO A 235 12.17 0.48 -4.11
C PRO A 235 13.61 0.76 -4.57
N PRO A 236 13.83 1.60 -5.60
CA PRO A 236 15.08 1.61 -6.38
C PRO A 236 16.39 2.02 -5.67
N LYS A 237 16.36 2.31 -4.35
CA LYS A 237 17.53 2.78 -3.59
C LYS A 237 17.71 2.15 -2.20
N THR A 238 16.67 1.59 -1.57
CA THR A 238 16.74 0.99 -0.22
C THR A 238 15.76 -0.18 -0.08
N PRO A 239 16.21 -1.44 0.01
CA PRO A 239 15.33 -2.55 0.33
C PRO A 239 14.65 -2.33 1.69
N CYS A 240 13.32 -2.42 1.73
CA CYS A 240 12.54 -2.39 2.97
C CYS A 240 12.09 -3.82 3.29
N HIS A 241 12.52 -4.35 4.44
CA HIS A 241 12.13 -5.68 4.89
C HIS A 241 10.67 -5.70 5.40
N ALA A 242 10.04 -6.87 5.39
CA ALA A 242 8.61 -7.01 5.69
C ALA A 242 8.27 -6.60 7.13
N GLU A 243 9.22 -6.82 8.03
CA GLU A 243 9.26 -6.41 9.43
C GLU A 243 9.18 -4.89 9.57
N ASN A 244 9.96 -4.15 8.76
CA ASN A 244 9.96 -2.69 8.79
C ASN A 244 8.66 -2.12 8.17
N CYS A 245 8.12 -2.77 7.12
CA CYS A 245 6.79 -2.45 6.60
C CYS A 245 5.71 -2.62 7.70
N PHE A 246 5.71 -3.74 8.41
CA PHE A 246 4.78 -3.98 9.51
C PHE A 246 4.94 -2.93 10.62
N LEU A 247 6.16 -2.69 11.12
CA LEU A 247 6.38 -1.76 12.23
C LEU A 247 5.98 -0.33 11.86
N THR A 248 6.23 0.08 10.61
CA THR A 248 5.80 1.39 10.09
C THR A 248 4.27 1.50 10.09
N TRP A 249 3.56 0.50 9.57
CA TRP A 249 2.10 0.46 9.54
C TRP A 249 1.48 0.37 10.94
N PHE A 250 2.07 -0.45 11.82
CA PHE A 250 1.52 -0.72 13.14
C PHE A 250 1.71 0.46 14.11
N ASN A 251 2.80 1.23 13.98
CA ASN A 251 3.01 2.46 14.74
C ASN A 251 1.88 3.48 14.54
N ASP A 252 1.33 3.58 13.32
CA ASP A 252 0.22 4.49 13.00
C ASP A 252 -1.12 4.05 13.66
N LEU A 253 -1.18 2.82 14.20
CA LEU A 253 -2.36 2.20 14.84
C LEU A 253 -2.24 2.02 16.37
N LEU A 254 -1.09 2.37 16.95
CA LEU A 254 -0.86 2.23 18.39
C LEU A 254 -1.56 3.33 19.18
N SER A 255 -2.25 2.91 20.24
CA SER A 255 -2.85 3.77 21.24
C SER A 255 -2.39 3.34 22.64
N SER A 256 -2.18 4.30 23.52
CA SER A 256 -1.66 4.04 24.88
C SER A 256 -2.70 3.48 25.86
N ASP A 257 -3.95 3.32 25.42
CA ASP A 257 -5.08 2.83 26.21
C ASP A 257 -5.38 1.33 26.03
N GLN A 258 -4.65 0.64 25.14
CA GLN A 258 -4.92 -0.74 24.73
C GLN A 258 -3.66 -1.61 24.78
N ASP A 259 -3.84 -2.85 25.23
CA ASP A 259 -2.84 -3.91 25.10
C ASP A 259 -3.02 -4.68 23.78
N TYR A 260 -1.90 -4.90 23.09
CA TYR A 260 -1.84 -5.56 21.80
C TYR A 260 -1.09 -6.89 21.90
N GLN A 261 -1.72 -7.96 21.42
CA GLN A 261 -1.05 -9.24 21.17
C GLN A 261 -0.82 -9.40 19.67
N VAL A 262 0.43 -9.27 19.25
CA VAL A 262 0.88 -9.39 17.86
C VAL A 262 1.50 -10.76 17.65
N THR A 263 1.07 -11.47 16.62
CA THR A 263 1.72 -12.71 16.16
C THR A 263 2.15 -12.54 14.71
N TRP A 264 3.44 -12.79 14.43
CA TRP A 264 3.99 -12.84 13.09
C TRP A 264 4.25 -14.29 12.66
N TYR A 265 3.97 -14.58 11.40
CA TYR A 265 4.36 -15.81 10.72
C TYR A 265 5.24 -15.40 9.52
N ALA A 266 6.55 -15.50 9.69
CA ALA A 266 7.53 -15.00 8.76
C ALA A 266 8.17 -16.13 7.94
N SER A 267 8.26 -15.94 6.63
CA SER A 267 8.92 -16.88 5.71
C SER A 267 10.41 -17.08 6.04
N TRP A 268 11.04 -16.08 6.65
CA TRP A 268 12.42 -16.05 7.10
C TRP A 268 12.45 -15.37 8.47
N SER A 269 13.36 -15.78 9.36
CA SER A 269 13.65 -15.02 10.58
C SER A 269 14.20 -13.64 10.25
N PRO A 270 14.02 -12.62 11.11
CA PRO A 270 14.58 -11.30 10.86
C PRO A 270 16.10 -11.30 10.67
N CYS A 271 16.59 -10.39 9.82
CA CYS A 271 18.02 -10.08 9.76
C CYS A 271 18.47 -9.28 11.00
N ALA A 272 19.77 -9.03 11.14
CA ALA A 272 20.33 -8.28 12.27
C ALA A 272 19.61 -6.91 12.45
N ASP A 273 19.60 -6.05 11.43
CA ASP A 273 18.96 -4.72 11.51
C ASP A 273 17.47 -4.79 11.88
N CYS A 274 16.73 -5.75 11.33
CA CYS A 274 15.30 -5.91 11.66
C CYS A 274 15.10 -6.44 13.07
N ALA A 275 15.96 -7.31 13.57
CA ALA A 275 15.89 -7.80 14.95
C ALA A 275 16.22 -6.69 15.97
N GLU A 276 17.19 -5.83 15.64
CA GLU A 276 17.52 -4.63 16.43
C GLU A 276 16.35 -3.63 16.44
N LEU A 277 15.75 -3.33 15.28
CA LEU A 277 14.56 -2.48 15.16
C LEU A 277 13.35 -3.00 15.97
N VAL A 278 13.09 -4.31 15.92
CA VAL A 278 12.02 -4.94 16.73
C VAL A 278 12.35 -4.86 18.21
N ALA A 279 13.60 -5.07 18.61
CA ALA A 279 14.03 -4.97 20.01
C ALA A 279 13.84 -3.56 20.58
N ASP A 280 14.11 -2.52 19.79
CA ASP A 280 13.94 -1.12 20.19
C ASP A 280 12.47 -0.68 20.19
N PHE A 281 11.68 -1.18 19.25
CA PHE A 281 10.23 -1.03 19.26
C PHE A 281 9.62 -1.61 20.55
N LEU A 282 9.94 -2.87 20.90
CA LEU A 282 9.42 -3.52 22.12
C LEU A 282 9.95 -2.88 23.42
N ALA A 283 11.17 -2.33 23.41
CA ALA A 283 11.68 -1.57 24.54
C ALA A 283 10.90 -0.26 24.80
N THR A 284 10.29 0.29 23.75
CA THR A 284 9.51 1.54 23.78
C THR A 284 8.03 1.27 24.07
N GLN A 285 7.43 0.30 23.37
CA GLN A 285 6.00 0.01 23.38
C GLN A 285 5.65 -1.14 24.35
N ARG A 286 5.54 -0.81 25.65
CA ARG A 286 5.32 -1.79 26.72
C ARG A 286 3.96 -2.49 26.70
N ASN A 287 2.98 -1.92 25.99
CA ASN A 287 1.64 -2.46 25.76
C ASN A 287 1.57 -3.43 24.56
N VAL A 288 2.72 -3.79 23.97
CA VAL A 288 2.78 -4.73 22.85
C VAL A 288 3.52 -6.01 23.26
N SER A 289 2.83 -7.14 23.14
CA SER A 289 3.44 -8.47 23.17
C SER A 289 3.61 -9.00 21.74
N LEU A 290 4.78 -9.58 21.45
CA LEU A 290 5.13 -10.07 20.11
C LEU A 290 5.60 -11.52 20.14
N THR A 291 4.89 -12.36 19.39
CA THR A 291 5.30 -13.74 19.09
C THR A 291 5.66 -13.85 17.61
N ILE A 292 6.80 -14.44 17.27
CA ILE A 292 7.30 -14.60 15.91
C ILE A 292 7.53 -16.09 15.63
N PHE A 293 6.80 -16.63 14.67
CA PHE A 293 7.05 -17.95 14.10
C PHE A 293 7.78 -17.80 12.77
N ALA A 294 9.02 -18.28 12.69
CA ALA A 294 9.80 -18.26 11.45
C ALA A 294 9.72 -19.63 10.74
N ALA A 295 9.45 -19.63 9.44
CA ALA A 295 9.49 -20.85 8.63
C ALA A 295 10.93 -21.34 8.39
N ARG A 296 11.91 -20.43 8.36
CA ARG A 296 13.34 -20.70 8.14
C ARG A 296 14.20 -19.67 8.85
N LEU A 297 15.41 -20.07 9.22
CA LEU A 297 16.41 -19.20 9.86
C LEU A 297 17.33 -18.53 8.81
N TYR A 298 17.21 -17.21 8.65
CA TYR A 298 17.97 -16.40 7.69
C TYR A 298 19.42 -16.21 8.15
N TYR A 299 20.41 -16.71 7.38
CA TYR A 299 21.86 -16.60 7.64
C TYR A 299 22.29 -16.76 9.11
N HIS A 300 21.61 -17.63 9.87
CA HIS A 300 21.72 -17.73 11.33
C HIS A 300 23.09 -18.19 11.89
N ARG A 301 24.02 -18.54 11.01
CA ARG A 301 25.42 -18.83 11.35
C ARG A 301 26.24 -17.55 11.52
N GLU A 302 25.76 -16.42 11.01
CA GLU A 302 26.40 -15.12 11.15
C GLU A 302 26.23 -14.58 12.59
N PRO A 303 27.32 -14.23 13.30
CA PRO A 303 27.26 -13.79 14.70
C PRO A 303 26.38 -12.56 14.94
N GLU A 304 26.26 -11.66 13.96
CA GLU A 304 25.46 -10.44 14.06
C GLU A 304 23.95 -10.75 14.08
N ILE A 305 23.51 -11.69 13.25
CA ILE A 305 22.10 -12.14 13.23
C ILE A 305 21.77 -12.85 14.54
N GLN A 306 22.65 -13.73 15.03
CA GLN A 306 22.44 -14.36 16.34
C GLN A 306 22.34 -13.34 17.47
N ARG A 307 23.17 -12.28 17.44
CA ARG A 307 23.12 -11.19 18.42
C ARG A 307 21.78 -10.45 18.37
N GLY A 308 21.31 -10.09 17.18
CA GLY A 308 20.01 -9.45 16.99
C GLY A 308 18.86 -10.32 17.50
N LEU A 309 18.83 -11.62 17.14
CA LEU A 309 17.79 -12.54 17.62
C LEU A 309 17.81 -12.70 19.15
N ARG A 310 18.99 -12.82 19.77
CA ARG A 310 19.13 -12.81 21.25
C ARG A 310 18.63 -11.51 21.87
N ARG A 311 19.00 -10.34 21.33
CA ARG A 311 18.54 -9.03 21.83
C ARG A 311 17.02 -8.91 21.76
N MET A 312 16.42 -9.31 20.64
CA MET A 312 14.97 -9.30 20.44
C MET A 312 14.27 -10.18 21.49
N HIS A 313 14.79 -11.38 21.74
CA HIS A 313 14.27 -12.28 22.77
C HIS A 313 14.39 -11.69 24.19
N GLN A 314 15.53 -11.09 24.53
CA GLN A 314 15.75 -10.37 25.80
C GLN A 314 14.82 -9.16 25.99
N LYS A 315 14.27 -8.59 24.91
CA LYS A 315 13.26 -7.52 24.95
C LYS A 315 11.81 -8.04 24.98
N GLY A 316 11.62 -9.35 25.16
CA GLY A 316 10.30 -9.96 25.37
C GLY A 316 9.66 -10.56 24.12
N ALA A 317 10.34 -10.55 22.97
CA ALA A 317 9.85 -11.28 21.81
C ALA A 317 9.94 -12.80 22.06
N GLN A 318 8.85 -13.51 21.74
CA GLN A 318 8.83 -14.97 21.74
C GLN A 318 9.17 -15.46 20.33
N LEU A 319 10.28 -16.17 20.15
CA LEU A 319 10.72 -16.66 18.84
C LEU A 319 10.56 -18.19 18.78
N HIS A 320 9.94 -18.67 17.71
CA HIS A 320 9.68 -20.08 17.45
C HIS A 320 9.90 -20.41 15.98
N ILE A 321 10.07 -21.70 15.67
CA ILE A 321 10.00 -22.20 14.28
C ILE A 321 8.59 -22.69 13.99
N MET A 322 8.04 -22.35 12.82
CA MET A 322 6.73 -22.84 12.38
C MET A 322 6.71 -24.37 12.34
N SER A 323 5.71 -24.97 12.99
CA SER A 323 5.37 -26.38 12.91
C SER A 323 4.11 -26.57 12.02
N LEU A 324 3.62 -27.81 11.90
CA LEU A 324 2.44 -28.12 11.08
C LEU A 324 1.21 -27.25 11.43
N PRO A 325 0.79 -27.11 12.71
CA PRO A 325 -0.23 -26.15 13.14
C PRO A 325 -0.07 -24.72 12.60
N GLU A 326 1.12 -24.12 12.67
CA GLU A 326 1.31 -22.74 12.19
C GLU A 326 1.20 -22.64 10.66
N PHE A 327 1.66 -23.65 9.91
CA PHE A 327 1.47 -23.69 8.46
C PHE A 327 -0.01 -23.89 8.07
N GLN A 328 -0.74 -24.74 8.80
CA GLN A 328 -2.19 -24.92 8.62
C GLN A 328 -2.95 -23.62 8.92
N HIS A 329 -2.68 -23.00 10.06
CA HIS A 329 -3.27 -21.72 10.44
C HIS A 329 -3.01 -20.64 9.38
N CYS A 330 -1.78 -20.56 8.85
CA CYS A 330 -1.46 -19.59 7.82
C CYS A 330 -2.18 -19.87 6.50
N TRP A 331 -2.33 -21.13 6.12
CA TRP A 331 -3.05 -21.55 4.92
C TRP A 331 -4.55 -21.24 5.01
N GLU A 332 -5.15 -21.35 6.19
CA GLU A 332 -6.58 -21.05 6.40
C GLU A 332 -6.87 -19.55 6.37
N ASN A 333 -6.01 -18.75 7.02
CA ASN A 333 -6.26 -17.33 7.27
C ASN A 333 -5.67 -16.40 6.21
N PHE A 334 -4.46 -16.69 5.70
CA PHE A 334 -3.73 -15.77 4.80
C PHE A 334 -3.67 -16.22 3.34
N VAL A 335 -4.27 -17.35 2.97
CA VAL A 335 -4.19 -17.88 1.60
C VAL A 335 -5.56 -17.92 0.95
N HIS A 336 -5.61 -17.61 -0.36
CA HIS A 336 -6.76 -17.90 -1.21
C HIS A 336 -6.85 -19.41 -1.51
N ASN A 337 -7.14 -20.20 -0.48
CA ASN A 337 -7.13 -21.67 -0.51
C ASN A 337 -8.33 -22.31 -1.25
N GLN A 338 -9.38 -21.53 -1.55
CA GLN A 338 -10.62 -22.00 -2.21
C GLN A 338 -11.30 -23.16 -1.43
N GLY A 339 -11.22 -23.17 -0.10
CA GLY A 339 -11.76 -24.22 0.76
C GLY A 339 -10.97 -25.54 0.75
N LYS A 340 -9.81 -25.59 0.10
CA LYS A 340 -8.92 -26.76 0.11
C LYS A 340 -8.12 -26.80 1.42
N GLN A 341 -7.89 -27.99 1.95
CA GLN A 341 -7.01 -28.19 3.10
C GLN A 341 -5.53 -27.98 2.74
N PHE A 342 -4.72 -27.57 3.71
CA PHE A 342 -3.26 -27.52 3.55
C PHE A 342 -2.71 -28.93 3.30
N GLN A 343 -1.73 -29.04 2.41
CA GLN A 343 -1.01 -30.29 2.17
C GLN A 343 0.46 -30.09 2.59
N PRO A 344 0.97 -30.77 3.62
CA PRO A 344 2.36 -30.64 4.02
C PRO A 344 3.28 -31.15 2.88
N TRP A 345 4.43 -30.51 2.73
CA TRP A 345 5.49 -30.97 1.83
C TRP A 345 6.41 -31.98 2.55
N ASP A 346 7.13 -32.78 1.77
CA ASP A 346 8.08 -33.76 2.29
C ASP A 346 9.15 -33.10 3.17
N GLY A 347 9.45 -33.72 4.31
CA GLY A 347 10.46 -33.24 5.26
C GLY A 347 10.02 -32.08 6.16
N LEU A 348 8.74 -31.66 6.17
CA LEU A 348 8.27 -30.50 6.95
C LEU A 348 8.61 -30.62 8.44
N ASN A 349 8.35 -31.78 9.05
CA ASN A 349 8.52 -32.00 10.49
C ASN A 349 10.01 -32.15 10.87
N GLU A 350 10.77 -32.84 10.02
CA GLU A 350 12.21 -33.06 10.17
C GLU A 350 12.98 -31.73 10.07
N ASN A 351 12.63 -30.89 9.09
CA ASN A 351 13.16 -29.54 8.96
C ASN A 351 12.77 -28.65 10.16
N HIS A 352 11.53 -28.77 10.67
CA HIS A 352 11.10 -28.05 11.87
C HIS A 352 11.96 -28.42 13.08
N GLN A 353 12.14 -29.71 13.38
CA GLN A 353 12.97 -30.17 14.51
C GLN A 353 14.42 -29.69 14.42
N LEU A 354 15.01 -29.73 13.22
CA LEU A 354 16.37 -29.26 12.98
C LEU A 354 16.50 -27.74 13.19
N LEU A 355 15.59 -26.96 12.61
CA LEU A 355 15.58 -25.51 12.71
C LEU A 355 15.26 -25.03 14.14
N ASP A 356 14.36 -25.72 14.86
CA ASP A 356 14.02 -25.37 16.25
C ASP A 356 15.22 -25.63 17.16
N THR A 357 15.89 -26.78 17.02
CA THR A 357 17.16 -27.06 17.75
C THR A 357 18.19 -25.94 17.52
N GLN A 358 18.38 -25.51 16.27
CA GLN A 358 19.27 -24.40 15.92
C GLN A 358 18.82 -23.07 16.55
N LEU A 359 17.52 -22.78 16.58
CA LEU A 359 17.00 -21.58 17.23
C LEU A 359 17.23 -21.61 18.75
N GLN A 360 16.99 -22.75 19.42
CA GLN A 360 17.25 -22.89 20.85
C GLN A 360 18.76 -22.74 21.18
N GLU A 361 19.66 -23.19 20.31
CA GLU A 361 21.11 -22.95 20.45
C GLU A 361 21.49 -21.47 20.26
N ILE A 362 20.77 -20.72 19.42
CA ILE A 362 20.97 -19.29 19.21
C ILE A 362 20.40 -18.45 20.36
N LEU A 363 19.30 -18.87 20.98
CA LEU A 363 18.66 -18.12 22.07
C LEU A 363 19.26 -18.36 23.45
N ARG A 364 20.12 -19.38 23.59
CA ARG A 364 21.08 -19.52 24.70
C ARG A 364 22.15 -18.42 24.67
#